data_AF-A0A0N0X852-F1
#
_entry.id   AF-A0A0N0X852-F1
#
_cell.length_a   1.000
_cell.length_b   1.000
_cell.length_c   1.000
_cell.angle_alpha   90.00
_cell.angle_beta   90.00
_cell.angle_gamma   90.00
#
_symmetry.space_group_name_H-M   'P 1'
#
loop_
_entity.id
_entity.type
_entity.pdbx_description
1 polymer ?
#
loop_
_entity_poly.entity_id
_entity_poly.type
_entity_poly.pdbx_seq_one_letter_code
_entity_poly.pdbx_strand_id
1 'polypeptide(L)'
;MVSRHSVFLQRMGIAPSQPPTPAEQMLNWLALTPAQRDQALDLAQRICFSRNESDGADGAWCWALTKALRPGVWLDQESEDARLVLGAWLGPEYWPRLRLAWAPDEVADRPCEAPENKLRTLWQAVLWRVTAA
;
A
#
# COMPACT_ATOMS: atom_id res chain seq x y z
N MET A 1 2.53 6.02 36.65
CA MET A 1 2.14 4.69 36.12
C MET A 1 1.95 4.81 34.62
N VAL A 2 2.74 4.11 33.82
CA VAL A 2 2.54 4.05 32.36
C VAL A 2 1.39 3.09 32.10
N SER A 3 0.36 3.53 31.37
CA SER A 3 -0.77 2.67 31.03
C SER A 3 -0.32 1.54 30.09
N ARG A 4 -0.87 0.33 30.23
CA ARG A 4 -0.61 -0.76 29.27
C ARG A 4 -0.94 -0.33 27.83
N HIS A 5 -1.92 0.56 27.69
CA HIS A 5 -2.30 1.16 26.41
C HIS A 5 -1.19 2.04 25.82
N SER A 6 -0.53 2.88 26.61
CA SER A 6 0.54 3.74 26.11
C SER A 6 1.81 2.94 25.76
N VAL A 7 2.10 1.84 26.47
CA VAL A 7 3.20 0.93 26.11
C VAL A 7 2.94 0.25 24.77
N PHE A 8 1.71 -0.20 24.52
CA PHE A 8 1.32 -0.80 23.24
C PHE A 8 1.48 0.19 22.09
N LEU A 9 0.93 1.40 22.21
CA LEU A 9 1.01 2.42 21.18
C LEU A 9 2.46 2.80 20.86
N GLN A 10 3.32 2.95 21.88
CA GLN A 10 4.74 3.22 21.69
C GLN A 10 5.45 2.09 20.94
N ARG A 11 5.14 0.82 21.25
CA ARG A 11 5.70 -0.33 20.51
C ARG A 11 5.27 -0.37 19.06
N MET A 12 4.05 0.05 18.76
CA MET A 12 3.53 0.13 17.38
C MET A 12 3.96 1.40 16.64
N GLY A 13 4.79 2.27 17.24
CA GLY A 13 5.18 3.55 16.64
C GLY A 13 4.01 4.54 16.51
N ILE A 14 2.93 4.35 17.27
CA ILE A 14 1.75 5.22 17.25
C ILE A 14 1.87 6.21 18.40
N ALA A 15 1.95 7.51 18.08
CA ALA A 15 1.75 8.54 19.09
C ALA A 15 0.30 8.48 19.59
N PRO A 16 0.04 8.51 20.92
CA PRO A 16 -1.30 8.57 21.50
C PRO A 16 -1.94 9.95 21.25
N SER A 17 -2.26 10.22 19.99
CA SER A 17 -2.85 11.46 19.49
C SER A 17 -4.07 11.13 18.63
N GLN A 18 -4.88 12.16 18.37
CA GLN A 18 -5.88 12.08 17.31
C GLN A 18 -5.20 11.66 16.00
N PRO A 19 -5.87 10.83 15.17
CA PRO A 19 -5.38 10.53 13.84
C PRO A 19 -5.28 11.84 13.04
N PRO A 20 -4.30 11.94 12.12
CA PRO A 20 -4.23 13.08 11.21
C PRO A 20 -5.52 13.18 10.40
N THR A 21 -5.88 14.41 10.01
CA THR A 21 -7.00 14.62 9.07
C THR A 21 -6.78 13.76 7.83
N PRO A 22 -7.75 12.94 7.41
CA PRO A 22 -7.56 12.03 6.30
C PRO A 22 -7.44 12.82 5.00
N ALA A 23 -6.31 12.67 4.31
CA ALA A 23 -6.13 13.14 2.95
C ALA A 23 -7.07 12.37 2.00
N GLU A 24 -7.27 12.92 0.80
CA GLU A 24 -8.14 12.32 -0.22
C GLU A 24 -7.73 10.87 -0.56
N GLN A 25 -6.42 10.59 -0.61
CA GLN A 25 -5.90 9.24 -0.87
C GLN A 25 -6.37 8.23 0.19
N MET A 26 -6.32 8.64 1.46
CA MET A 26 -6.79 7.83 2.58
C MET A 26 -8.30 7.62 2.53
N LEU A 27 -9.08 8.65 2.19
CA LEU A 27 -10.52 8.52 2.04
C LEU A 27 -10.89 7.54 0.92
N ASN A 28 -10.22 7.63 -0.23
CA ASN A 28 -10.43 6.73 -1.37
C ASN A 28 -10.10 5.27 -1.00
N TRP A 29 -9.01 5.04 -0.25
CA TRP A 29 -8.66 3.71 0.26
C TRP A 29 -9.70 3.18 1.26
N LEU A 30 -10.16 4.03 2.18
CA LEU A 30 -11.16 3.66 3.18
C LEU A 30 -12.54 3.38 2.58
N ALA A 31 -12.87 4.00 1.44
CA ALA A 31 -14.12 3.76 0.72
C ALA A 31 -14.21 2.35 0.09
N LEU A 32 -13.07 1.69 -0.13
CA LEU A 32 -13.05 0.32 -0.66
C LEU A 32 -13.60 -0.70 0.34
N THR A 33 -14.32 -1.69 -0.17
CA THR A 33 -14.67 -2.91 0.57
C THR A 33 -13.41 -3.74 0.88
N PRO A 34 -13.44 -4.66 1.87
CA PRO A 34 -12.30 -5.55 2.15
C PRO A 34 -11.83 -6.32 0.91
N ALA A 35 -12.75 -6.89 0.13
CA ALA A 35 -12.43 -7.62 -1.10
C ALA A 35 -11.74 -6.73 -2.15
N GLN A 36 -12.18 -5.46 -2.29
CA GLN A 36 -11.53 -4.51 -3.20
C GLN A 36 -10.14 -4.09 -2.71
N ARG A 37 -9.90 -4.02 -1.39
CA ARG A 37 -8.57 -3.74 -0.84
C ARG A 37 -7.61 -4.90 -1.10
N ASP A 38 -8.08 -6.13 -0.93
CA ASP A 38 -7.29 -7.33 -1.24
C ASP A 38 -6.96 -7.38 -2.73
N GLN A 39 -7.95 -7.13 -3.59
CA GLN A 39 -7.72 -7.05 -5.04
C GLN A 39 -6.76 -5.92 -5.41
N ALA A 40 -6.86 -4.74 -4.77
CA ALA A 40 -5.97 -3.62 -5.03
C ALA A 40 -4.51 -3.95 -4.67
N LEU A 41 -4.29 -4.64 -3.54
CA LEU A 41 -2.97 -5.12 -3.14
C LEU A 41 -2.43 -6.19 -4.10
N ASP A 42 -3.27 -7.14 -4.56
CA ASP A 42 -2.87 -8.16 -5.55
C ASP A 42 -2.47 -7.52 -6.89
N LEU A 43 -3.24 -6.55 -7.38
CA LEU A 43 -2.90 -5.81 -8.60
C LEU A 43 -1.58 -5.04 -8.45
N ALA A 44 -1.40 -4.34 -7.33
CA ALA A 44 -0.16 -3.61 -7.05
C ALA A 44 1.04 -4.57 -6.94
N GLN A 45 0.87 -5.73 -6.31
CA GLN A 45 1.89 -6.78 -6.23
C GLN A 45 2.31 -7.26 -7.62
N ARG A 46 1.33 -7.57 -8.48
CA ARG A 46 1.59 -8.02 -9.84
C ARG A 46 2.28 -6.96 -10.68
N ILE A 47 1.87 -5.69 -10.56
CA ILE A 47 2.47 -4.59 -11.33
C ILE A 47 3.91 -4.32 -10.87
N CYS A 48 4.16 -4.33 -9.56
CA CYS A 48 5.44 -3.90 -9.00
C CYS A 48 6.52 -4.98 -9.01
N PHE A 49 6.13 -6.25 -8.84
CA PHE A 49 7.07 -7.32 -8.52
C PHE A 49 6.93 -8.58 -9.41
N SER A 50 5.89 -8.70 -10.23
CA SER A 50 5.78 -9.86 -11.14
C SER A 50 6.81 -9.79 -12.26
N ARG A 51 7.52 -10.89 -12.48
CA ARG A 51 8.57 -11.02 -13.50
C ARG A 51 8.07 -11.64 -14.81
N ASN A 52 6.86 -12.20 -14.81
CA ASN A 52 6.26 -12.89 -15.94
C ASN A 52 4.95 -12.21 -16.37
N GLU A 53 4.51 -12.48 -17.60
CA GLU A 53 3.14 -12.14 -18.00
C GLU A 53 2.17 -12.83 -17.03
N SER A 54 1.53 -12.04 -16.19
CA SER A 54 0.67 -12.55 -15.13
C SER A 54 -0.51 -13.29 -15.75
N ASP A 55 -0.75 -14.51 -15.29
CA ASP A 55 -1.89 -15.33 -15.72
C ASP A 55 -3.20 -14.82 -15.07
N GLY A 56 -4.34 -14.98 -15.76
CA GLY A 56 -5.67 -14.56 -15.30
C GLY A 56 -6.24 -13.27 -15.91
N ALA A 57 -7.46 -12.90 -15.49
CA ALA A 57 -8.30 -11.88 -16.13
C ALA A 57 -7.66 -10.47 -16.18
N ASP A 58 -6.88 -10.10 -15.16
CA ASP A 58 -6.20 -8.81 -15.07
C ASP A 58 -4.74 -8.85 -15.55
N GLY A 59 -4.28 -9.99 -16.03
CA GLY A 59 -2.88 -10.25 -16.40
C GLY A 59 -2.31 -9.29 -17.42
N ALA A 60 -2.97 -9.19 -18.58
CA ALA A 60 -2.57 -8.31 -19.67
C ALA A 60 -2.58 -6.83 -19.26
N TRP A 61 -3.54 -6.44 -18.41
CA TRP A 61 -3.64 -5.07 -17.90
C TRP A 61 -2.50 -4.74 -16.93
N CYS A 62 -2.22 -5.63 -15.97
CA CYS A 62 -1.09 -5.48 -15.04
C CYS A 62 0.24 -5.39 -15.82
N TRP A 63 0.40 -6.22 -16.85
CA TRP A 63 1.61 -6.24 -17.66
C TRP A 63 1.82 -4.95 -18.47
N ALA A 64 0.75 -4.41 -19.05
CA ALA A 64 0.79 -3.11 -19.71
C ALA A 64 1.24 -2.00 -18.76
N LEU A 65 0.70 -1.98 -17.53
CA LEU A 65 1.11 -1.02 -16.50
C LEU A 65 2.55 -1.22 -16.03
N THR A 66 2.99 -2.47 -15.88
CA THR A 66 4.38 -2.80 -15.52
C THR A 66 5.35 -2.20 -16.54
N LYS A 67 5.08 -2.39 -17.84
CA LYS A 67 5.90 -1.83 -18.94
C LYS A 67 5.89 -0.30 -18.96
N ALA A 68 4.76 0.32 -18.65
CA ALA A 68 4.60 1.78 -18.65
C ALA A 68 5.26 2.45 -17.43
N LEU A 69 5.05 1.89 -16.24
CA LEU A 69 5.54 2.45 -14.98
C LEU A 69 7.01 2.12 -14.74
N ARG A 70 7.46 0.94 -15.19
CA ARG A 70 8.77 0.32 -14.96
C ARG A 70 9.19 0.33 -13.49
N PRO A 71 8.46 -0.36 -12.58
CA PRO A 71 8.73 -0.33 -11.15
C PRO A 71 10.16 -0.70 -10.76
N GLY A 72 10.77 -1.67 -11.45
CA GLY A 72 12.16 -2.07 -11.20
C GLY A 72 13.23 -0.98 -11.43
N VAL A 73 12.88 0.21 -11.92
CA VAL A 73 13.80 1.35 -12.06
C VAL A 73 13.77 2.28 -10.84
N TRP A 74 12.69 2.29 -10.07
CA TRP A 74 12.47 3.26 -8.99
C TRP A 74 11.98 2.65 -7.68
N LEU A 75 11.67 1.36 -7.68
CA LEU A 75 11.25 0.62 -6.51
C LEU A 75 12.30 -0.43 -6.20
N ASP A 76 12.71 -0.49 -4.93
CA ASP A 76 13.56 -1.56 -4.43
C ASP A 76 12.84 -2.91 -4.58
N GLN A 77 13.56 -3.88 -5.15
CA GLN A 77 13.06 -5.22 -5.43
C GLN A 77 13.48 -6.22 -4.35
N GLU A 78 14.22 -5.80 -3.33
CA GLU A 78 14.59 -6.68 -2.20
C GLU A 78 13.38 -6.95 -1.27
N SER A 79 12.45 -5.99 -1.18
CA SER A 79 11.22 -6.12 -0.38
C SER A 79 10.00 -6.16 -1.30
N GLU A 80 9.70 -7.34 -1.84
CA GLU A 80 8.57 -7.60 -2.75
C GLU A 80 7.22 -7.63 -2.00
N ASP A 81 6.84 -6.51 -1.37
CA ASP A 81 5.57 -6.38 -0.62
C ASP A 81 4.79 -5.10 -1.00
N ALA A 82 3.68 -5.28 -1.71
CA ALA A 82 2.81 -4.19 -2.14
C ALA A 82 2.20 -3.38 -0.99
N ARG A 83 2.14 -3.93 0.23
CA ARG A 83 1.66 -3.19 1.42
C ARG A 83 2.64 -2.07 1.78
N LEU A 84 3.93 -2.24 1.53
CA LEU A 84 4.93 -1.18 1.74
C LEU A 84 4.77 -0.07 0.70
N VAL A 85 4.41 -0.43 -0.54
CA VAL A 85 4.09 0.51 -1.63
C VAL A 85 2.82 1.31 -1.32
N LEU A 86 1.82 0.67 -0.70
CA LEU A 86 0.63 1.35 -0.21
C LEU A 86 0.96 2.35 0.90
N GLY A 87 1.79 1.94 1.86
CA GLY A 87 2.26 2.82 2.93
C GLY A 87 3.02 4.04 2.40
N ALA A 88 3.86 3.85 1.38
CA ALA A 88 4.60 4.93 0.73
C ALA A 88 3.68 5.95 0.05
N TRP A 89 2.60 5.47 -0.56
CA TRP A 89 1.62 6.33 -1.24
C TRP A 89 0.69 7.07 -0.28
N LEU A 90 0.22 6.41 0.78
CA LEU A 90 -0.66 7.03 1.76
C LEU A 90 0.09 8.04 2.63
N GLY A 91 1.36 7.76 2.93
CA GLY A 91 2.23 8.63 3.71
C GLY A 91 2.61 8.04 5.08
N PRO A 92 3.81 8.39 5.59
CA PRO A 92 4.36 7.84 6.83
C PRO A 92 3.49 8.14 8.08
N GLU A 93 2.68 9.19 8.06
CA GLU A 93 1.78 9.56 9.15
C GLU A 93 0.60 8.60 9.35
N TYR A 94 0.21 7.87 8.30
CA TYR A 94 -0.86 6.87 8.35
C TYR A 94 -0.31 5.45 8.55
N TRP A 95 0.95 5.20 8.19
CA TRP A 95 1.56 3.88 8.18
C TRP A 95 1.44 3.09 9.50
N PRO A 96 1.77 3.65 10.68
CA PRO A 96 1.64 2.93 11.95
C PRO A 96 0.23 2.41 12.23
N ARG A 97 -0.80 3.15 11.79
CA ARG A 97 -2.21 2.77 11.99
C ARG A 97 -2.68 1.80 10.92
N LEU A 98 -2.27 2.01 9.67
CA LEU A 98 -2.60 1.10 8.57
C LEU A 98 -2.07 -0.31 8.84
N ARG A 99 -0.87 -0.41 9.41
CA ARG A 99 -0.24 -1.69 9.76
C ARG A 99 -1.03 -2.56 10.73
N LEU A 100 -1.89 -1.95 11.55
CA LEU A 100 -2.77 -2.68 12.48
C LEU A 100 -3.81 -3.54 11.76
N ALA A 101 -4.01 -3.37 10.46
CA ALA A 101 -4.89 -4.21 9.65
C ALA A 101 -4.30 -5.61 9.38
N TRP A 102 -3.00 -5.81 9.62
CA TRP A 102 -2.29 -7.07 9.37
C TRP A 102 -1.72 -7.65 10.67
N ALA A 103 -1.27 -8.91 10.63
CA ALA A 103 -0.69 -9.53 11.81
C ALA A 103 0.61 -8.82 12.24
N PRO A 104 0.95 -8.85 13.54
CA PRO A 104 2.24 -8.34 14.01
C PRO A 104 3.40 -8.99 13.22
N ASP A 105 4.43 -8.20 12.92
CA ASP A 105 5.63 -8.62 12.19
C ASP A 105 5.42 -9.11 10.74
N GLU A 106 4.19 -9.06 10.22
CA GLU A 106 3.86 -9.48 8.85
C GLU A 106 4.31 -8.45 7.78
N VAL A 107 4.47 -7.19 8.21
CA VAL A 107 4.87 -6.06 7.37
C VAL A 107 5.94 -5.24 8.06
N ALA A 108 6.89 -4.72 7.28
CA ALA A 108 8.02 -3.95 7.78
C ALA A 108 7.61 -2.67 8.54
N ASP A 109 8.51 -2.19 9.39
CA ASP A 109 8.22 -1.03 10.24
C ASP A 109 8.08 0.29 9.49
N ARG A 110 8.66 0.37 8.31
CA ARG A 110 8.66 1.56 7.46
C ARG A 110 8.12 1.18 6.08
N PRO A 111 7.38 2.10 5.43
CA PRO A 111 7.01 1.90 4.04
C PRO A 111 8.27 1.91 3.16
N CYS A 112 8.13 1.50 1.90
CA CYS A 112 9.22 1.60 0.95
C CYS A 112 9.46 3.06 0.53
N GLU A 113 10.63 3.36 -0.01
CA GLU A 113 10.93 4.64 -0.65
C GLU A 113 10.56 4.55 -2.14
N ALA A 114 9.74 5.46 -2.64
CA ALA A 114 9.37 5.52 -4.05
C ALA A 114 8.95 6.94 -4.47
N PRO A 115 9.13 7.33 -5.75
CA PRO A 115 8.74 8.66 -6.22
C PRO A 115 7.22 8.88 -6.16
N GLU A 116 6.80 10.00 -5.56
CA GLU A 116 5.38 10.35 -5.36
C GLU A 116 4.58 10.32 -6.66
N ASN A 117 5.15 10.84 -7.76
CA ASN A 117 4.49 10.85 -9.07
C ASN A 117 4.21 9.43 -9.59
N LYS A 118 5.12 8.47 -9.35
CA LYS A 118 4.95 7.06 -9.74
C LYS A 118 3.91 6.37 -8.88
N LEU A 119 3.97 6.57 -7.57
CA LEU A 119 2.98 6.07 -6.61
C LEU A 119 1.58 6.56 -6.95
N ARG A 120 1.43 7.86 -7.20
CA ARG A 120 0.14 8.45 -7.60
C ARG A 120 -0.42 7.81 -8.87
N THR A 121 0.39 7.68 -9.93
CA THR A 121 -0.08 7.05 -11.18
C THR A 121 -0.46 5.58 -10.98
N LEU A 122 0.34 4.82 -10.20
CA LEU A 122 0.03 3.42 -9.87
C LEU A 122 -1.31 3.31 -9.15
N TRP A 123 -1.47 4.01 -8.03
CA TRP A 123 -2.65 3.85 -7.19
C TRP A 123 -3.91 4.44 -7.81
N GLN A 124 -3.83 5.49 -8.63
CA GLN A 124 -4.97 5.95 -9.42
C GLN A 124 -5.46 4.86 -10.39
N ALA A 125 -4.55 4.18 -11.08
CA ALA A 125 -4.91 3.11 -12.01
C ALA A 125 -5.49 1.89 -11.28
N VAL A 126 -4.89 1.49 -10.15
CA VAL A 126 -5.37 0.38 -9.31
C VAL A 126 -6.74 0.68 -8.72
N LEU A 127 -6.93 1.86 -8.11
CA LEU A 127 -8.21 2.27 -7.52
C LEU A 127 -9.32 2.33 -8.58
N TRP A 128 -9.03 2.84 -9.77
CA TRP A 128 -9.98 2.82 -10.87
C TRP A 128 -10.35 1.38 -11.26
N ARG A 129 -9.36 0.47 -11.34
CA ARG A 129 -9.60 -0.93 -11.74
C ARG A 129 -10.52 -1.67 -10.78
N VAL A 130 -10.38 -1.45 -9.47
CA VAL A 130 -11.17 -2.16 -8.44
C VAL A 130 -12.52 -1.53 -8.14
N THR A 131 -12.74 -0.27 -8.53
CA THR A 131 -14.02 0.44 -8.33
C THR A 131 -14.89 0.49 -9.57
N ALA A 132 -14.30 0.35 -10.76
CA ALA A 132 -15.04 0.30 -12.03
C ALA A 132 -15.43 -1.12 -12.47
N ALA A 133 -14.99 -2.15 -11.74
CA ALA A 133 -15.28 -3.56 -11.99
C ALA A 133 -16.66 -3.97 -11.45
#